data_AF-A0A1Q7BAE7-F1
#
_entry.id   AF-A0A1Q7BAE7-F1
#
_cell.length_a   1.000
_cell.length_b   1.000
_cell.length_c   1.000
_cell.angle_alpha   90.00
_cell.angle_beta   90.00
_cell.angle_gamma   90.00
#
_symmetry.space_group_name_H-M   'P 1'
#
loop_
_entity.id
_entity.type
_entity.pdbx_description
1 polymer ?
#
loop_
_entity_poly.entity_id
_entity_poly.type
_entity_poly.pdbx_seq_one_letter_code
_entity_poly.pdbx_strand_id
1 'polypeptide(L)'
;MRFRRLFKSKRGIDTIIASVLMVAIVVIASVMVYAYATGLFGAIATPQKVATESISLEYWSFSNNTVANLSIRDIGTTPITLKSYYVNDYTGNQYTRANWATGSYPGPTFQPTTWANATILISSACSISCTSSGNAFVFQSGYPYTIIMVTATNEQFSFMITR
;
A
#
# COMPACT_ATOMS: atom_id res chain seq x y z
N MET A 1 -51.60 -45.39 -49.73
CA MET A 1 -51.13 -46.33 -48.69
C MET A 1 -50.60 -45.54 -47.51
N ARG A 2 -51.17 -45.73 -46.31
CA ARG A 2 -50.95 -44.87 -45.13
C ARG A 2 -50.05 -45.61 -44.13
N PHE A 3 -48.77 -45.23 -44.06
CA PHE A 3 -47.82 -45.76 -43.08
C PHE A 3 -48.20 -45.23 -41.68
N ARG A 4 -48.83 -46.07 -40.84
CA ARG A 4 -49.09 -45.75 -39.44
C ARG A 4 -47.81 -45.98 -38.63
N ARG A 5 -47.22 -44.90 -38.11
CA ARG A 5 -46.07 -44.93 -37.18
C ARG A 5 -46.47 -45.61 -35.88
N LEU A 6 -45.76 -46.69 -35.54
CA LEU A 6 -45.81 -47.41 -34.28
C LEU A 6 -44.99 -46.64 -33.22
N PHE A 7 -45.54 -45.57 -32.65
CA PHE A 7 -45.06 -45.07 -31.36
C PHE A 7 -45.77 -45.86 -30.25
N LYS A 8 -45.15 -46.97 -29.84
CA LYS A 8 -45.57 -47.81 -28.71
C LYS A 8 -45.34 -47.02 -27.42
N SER A 9 -46.40 -46.79 -26.65
CA SER A 9 -46.37 -46.02 -25.39
C SER A 9 -45.45 -46.67 -24.35
N LYS A 10 -44.30 -46.03 -24.06
CA LYS A 10 -43.31 -46.49 -23.10
C LYS A 10 -43.34 -45.65 -21.81
N ARG A 11 -44.53 -45.52 -21.22
CA ARG A 11 -44.79 -44.67 -20.02
C ARG A 11 -43.87 -44.97 -18.83
N GLY A 12 -43.41 -46.21 -18.65
CA GLY A 12 -42.48 -46.56 -17.56
C GLY A 12 -41.01 -46.23 -17.85
N ILE A 13 -40.62 -46.16 -19.13
CA ILE A 13 -39.25 -45.79 -19.52
C ILE A 13 -39.08 -44.28 -19.43
N ASP A 14 -40.12 -43.49 -19.73
CA ASP A 14 -40.09 -42.03 -19.63
C ASP A 14 -39.85 -41.57 -18.20
N THR A 15 -40.41 -42.25 -17.19
CA THR A 15 -40.19 -41.93 -15.77
C THR A 15 -38.76 -42.24 -15.34
N ILE A 16 -38.21 -43.36 -15.81
CA ILE A 16 -36.83 -43.75 -15.53
C ILE A 16 -35.88 -42.76 -16.18
N ILE A 17 -36.08 -42.43 -17.46
CA ILE A 17 -35.26 -41.43 -18.18
C ILE A 17 -35.34 -40.07 -17.50
N ALA A 18 -36.53 -39.61 -17.09
CA ALA A 18 -36.69 -38.35 -16.38
C ALA A 18 -35.93 -38.32 -15.04
N SER A 19 -36.00 -39.41 -14.26
CA SER A 19 -35.27 -39.50 -12.99
C SER A 19 -33.76 -39.53 -13.17
N VAL A 20 -33.25 -40.26 -14.17
CA VAL A 20 -31.82 -40.32 -14.48
C VAL A 20 -31.30 -38.98 -14.99
N LEU A 21 -32.09 -38.30 -15.82
CA LEU A 21 -31.74 -36.99 -16.37
C LEU A 21 -31.71 -35.90 -15.29
N MET A 22 -32.65 -35.93 -14.34
CA MET A 22 -32.61 -35.06 -13.15
C MET A 22 -31.33 -35.25 -12.34
N VAL A 23 -30.98 -36.50 -12.04
CA VAL A 23 -29.75 -36.80 -11.29
C VAL A 23 -28.50 -36.35 -12.05
N ALA A 24 -28.44 -36.58 -13.37
CA ALA A 24 -27.31 -36.20 -14.19
C ALA A 24 -27.07 -34.67 -14.19
N ILE A 25 -28.13 -33.87 -14.30
CA ILE A 25 -27.99 -32.40 -14.27
C ILE A 25 -27.52 -31.91 -12.90
N VAL A 26 -28.04 -32.49 -11.80
CA VAL A 26 -27.62 -32.13 -10.44
C VAL A 26 -26.14 -32.44 -10.20
N VAL A 27 -25.67 -33.58 -10.69
CA VAL A 27 -24.25 -33.96 -10.59
C VAL A 27 -23.37 -32.99 -11.38
N ILE A 28 -23.76 -32.63 -12.61
CA ILE A 28 -22.97 -31.69 -13.42
C ILE A 28 -22.94 -30.30 -12.77
N ALA A 29 -24.08 -29.80 -12.29
CA ALA A 29 -24.16 -28.50 -11.63
C ALA A 29 -23.32 -28.46 -10.35
N SER A 30 -23.36 -29.51 -9.53
CA SER A 30 -22.57 -29.57 -8.29
C SER A 30 -21.07 -29.61 -8.55
N VAL A 31 -20.60 -30.33 -9.57
CA VAL A 31 -19.17 -30.35 -9.95
C VAL A 31 -18.72 -28.98 -10.46
N MET A 32 -19.54 -28.29 -11.27
CA MET A 32 -19.22 -26.93 -11.73
C MET A 32 -19.12 -25.95 -10.56
N VAL A 33 -20.06 -26.02 -9.59
CA VAL A 33 -20.03 -25.17 -8.39
C VAL A 33 -18.80 -25.49 -7.53
N TYR A 34 -18.45 -26.76 -7.37
CA TYR A 34 -17.24 -27.18 -6.64
C TYR A 34 -15.95 -26.66 -7.30
N ALA A 35 -15.83 -26.81 -8.62
CA ALA A 35 -14.68 -26.30 -9.38
C ALA A 35 -14.57 -24.76 -9.29
N TYR A 36 -15.70 -24.06 -9.37
CA TYR A 36 -15.74 -22.61 -9.21
C TYR A 36 -15.32 -22.17 -7.80
N ALA A 37 -15.88 -22.80 -6.76
CA ALA A 37 -15.56 -22.49 -5.37
C ALA A 37 -14.08 -22.73 -5.08
N THR A 38 -13.54 -23.91 -5.44
CA THR A 38 -12.13 -24.25 -5.23
C THR A 38 -11.18 -23.33 -6.02
N GLY A 39 -11.53 -22.92 -7.24
CA GLY A 39 -10.76 -21.94 -8.02
C GLY A 39 -10.73 -20.55 -7.37
N LEU A 40 -11.87 -20.07 -6.86
CA LEU A 40 -11.95 -18.80 -6.13
C LEU A 40 -11.14 -18.85 -4.82
N PHE A 41 -11.31 -19.92 -4.04
CA PHE A 41 -10.56 -20.12 -2.80
C PHE A 41 -9.05 -20.20 -3.04
N GLY A 42 -8.61 -20.87 -4.12
CA GLY A 42 -7.19 -20.90 -4.50
C GLY A 42 -6.63 -19.51 -4.83
N ALA A 43 -7.41 -18.66 -5.50
CA ALA A 43 -7.00 -17.30 -5.85
C ALA A 43 -6.86 -16.38 -4.62
N ILE A 44 -7.74 -16.52 -3.63
CA ILE A 44 -7.68 -15.70 -2.40
C ILE A 44 -6.78 -16.30 -1.31
N ALA A 45 -6.49 -17.59 -1.35
CA ALA A 45 -5.62 -18.28 -0.40
C ALA A 45 -4.12 -18.02 -0.67
N THR A 46 -3.76 -17.61 -1.89
CA THR A 46 -2.41 -17.07 -2.11
C THR A 46 -2.32 -15.71 -1.42
N PRO A 47 -1.29 -15.45 -0.61
CA PRO A 47 -1.06 -14.11 -0.09
C PRO A 47 -0.89 -13.19 -1.30
N GLN A 48 -1.86 -12.31 -1.53
CA GLN A 48 -1.74 -11.29 -2.55
C GLN A 48 -0.48 -10.50 -2.24
N LYS A 49 0.52 -10.55 -3.14
CA LYS A 49 1.73 -9.73 -3.04
C LYS A 49 1.32 -8.29 -3.31
N VAL A 50 0.67 -7.67 -2.33
CA VAL A 50 0.36 -6.25 -2.38
C VAL A 50 1.70 -5.54 -2.38
N ALA A 51 1.88 -4.69 -3.38
CA ALA A 51 2.95 -3.71 -3.40
C ALA A 51 2.84 -2.86 -2.12
N THR A 52 3.63 -3.19 -1.11
CA THR A 52 3.66 -2.45 0.15
C THR A 52 4.86 -1.52 0.15
N GLU A 53 4.60 -0.22 0.24
CA GLU A 53 5.60 0.75 0.64
C GLU A 53 5.85 0.59 2.14
N SER A 54 7.12 0.48 2.54
CA SER A 54 7.46 0.39 3.96
C SER A 54 8.85 0.96 4.19
N ILE A 55 8.96 1.89 5.13
CA ILE A 55 10.20 2.60 5.43
C ILE A 55 10.63 2.27 6.86
N SER A 56 11.91 1.94 7.02
CA SER A 56 12.58 1.88 8.31
C SER A 56 13.57 3.04 8.45
N LEU A 57 13.65 3.63 9.64
CA LEU A 57 14.69 4.60 9.98
C LEU A 57 15.90 3.86 10.55
N GLU A 58 17.05 3.97 9.89
CA GLU A 58 18.29 3.30 10.30
C GLU A 58 19.15 4.20 11.20
N TYR A 59 19.28 5.46 10.81
CA TYR A 59 20.12 6.43 11.50
C TYR A 59 19.60 7.85 11.30
N TRP A 60 19.86 8.73 12.25
CA TRP A 60 19.60 10.15 12.13
C TRP A 60 20.76 10.96 12.70
N SER A 61 20.99 12.13 12.13
CA SER A 61 21.97 13.10 12.62
C SER A 61 21.48 14.53 12.37
N PHE A 62 22.01 15.47 13.14
CA PHE A 62 21.74 16.88 12.96
C PHE A 62 23.03 17.59 12.54
N SER A 63 23.07 18.14 11.33
CA SER A 63 24.22 18.92 10.88
C SER A 63 24.31 20.26 11.63
N ASN A 64 23.16 20.83 11.98
CA ASN A 64 23.05 22.07 12.74
C ASN A 64 21.63 22.18 13.36
N ASN A 65 21.25 23.37 13.84
CA ASN A 65 19.94 23.59 14.48
C ASN A 65 18.76 23.63 13.50
N THR A 66 18.99 23.59 12.20
CA THR A 66 17.93 23.72 11.18
C THR A 66 17.93 22.61 10.12
N VAL A 67 18.92 21.70 10.18
CA VAL A 67 19.13 20.63 9.22
C VAL A 67 19.30 19.30 9.95
N ALA A 68 18.39 18.36 9.66
CA ALA A 68 18.48 16.97 10.09
C ALA A 68 18.67 16.06 8.87
N ASN A 69 19.51 15.04 8.98
CA ASN A 69 19.72 14.02 7.95
C ASN A 69 19.29 12.68 8.50
N LEU A 70 18.34 12.05 7.81
CA LEU A 70 17.80 10.74 8.15
C LEU A 70 18.28 9.74 7.10
N SER A 71 18.91 8.67 7.54
CA SER A 71 19.19 7.52 6.70
C SER A 71 18.06 6.53 6.86
N ILE A 72 17.30 6.35 5.78
CA ILE A 72 16.11 5.50 5.73
C ILE A 72 16.35 4.32 4.80
N ARG A 73 15.69 3.19 5.06
CA ARG A 73 15.71 1.99 4.21
C ARG A 73 14.31 1.63 3.77
N ASP A 74 14.16 1.32 2.48
CA ASP A 74 12.96 0.66 1.99
C ASP A 74 12.99 -0.82 2.39
N ILE A 75 12.08 -1.20 3.29
CA ILE A 75 11.85 -2.59 3.70
C ILE A 75 10.62 -3.18 3.00
N GLY A 76 10.02 -2.41 2.09
CA GLY A 76 8.89 -2.80 1.25
C GLY A 76 9.30 -3.55 0.00
N THR A 77 8.32 -3.69 -0.90
CA THR A 77 8.50 -4.43 -2.16
C THR A 77 8.39 -3.55 -3.40
N THR A 78 8.18 -2.24 -3.22
CA THR A 78 8.02 -1.26 -4.29
C THR A 78 8.88 -0.03 -4.06
N PRO A 79 9.47 0.55 -5.12
CA PRO A 79 10.27 1.77 -5.00
C PRO A 79 9.47 2.90 -4.39
N ILE A 80 10.11 3.65 -3.50
CA ILE A 80 9.49 4.77 -2.78
C ILE A 80 10.07 6.07 -3.31
N THR A 81 9.19 7.05 -3.55
CA THR A 81 9.57 8.43 -3.84
C THR A 81 8.95 9.34 -2.79
N LEU A 82 9.76 10.10 -2.06
CA LEU A 82 9.26 11.07 -1.09
C LEU A 82 8.85 12.38 -1.77
N LYS A 83 7.65 12.87 -1.44
CA LYS A 83 7.04 14.06 -2.03
C LYS A 83 7.05 15.25 -1.08
N SER A 84 6.64 15.04 0.17
CA SER A 84 6.56 16.10 1.18
C SER A 84 6.98 15.59 2.56
N TYR A 85 7.23 16.51 3.47
CA TYR A 85 7.41 16.18 4.87
C TYR A 85 6.82 17.25 5.80
N TYR A 86 6.57 16.82 7.03
CA TYR A 86 6.17 17.63 8.15
C TYR A 86 7.15 17.40 9.31
N VAL A 87 7.47 18.46 10.04
CA VAL A 87 8.28 18.38 11.26
C VAL A 87 7.49 19.03 12.37
N ASN A 88 7.14 18.27 13.39
CA ASN A 88 6.44 18.75 14.57
C ASN A 88 7.40 18.81 15.76
N ASP A 89 7.32 19.88 16.53
CA ASP A 89 7.93 19.92 17.85
C ASP A 89 6.99 19.36 18.93
N TYR A 90 7.52 19.17 20.14
CA TYR A 90 6.76 18.67 21.29
C TYR A 90 5.70 19.66 21.82
N THR A 91 5.74 20.92 21.38
CA THR A 91 4.80 21.97 21.79
C THR A 91 3.65 22.18 20.80
N GLY A 92 3.64 21.44 19.69
CA GLY A 92 2.60 21.48 18.67
C GLY A 92 2.86 22.46 17.52
N ASN A 93 4.04 23.06 17.43
CA ASN A 93 4.43 23.85 16.26
C ASN A 93 4.89 22.91 15.13
N GLN A 94 4.65 23.32 13.89
CA GLN A 94 4.92 22.47 12.72
C GLN A 94 5.58 23.26 11.59
N TYR A 95 6.57 22.64 10.94
CA TYR A 95 7.01 23.01 9.59
C TYR A 95 6.46 22.03 8.57
N THR A 96 5.97 22.54 7.46
CA THR A 96 5.48 21.77 6.31
C THR A 96 6.30 22.12 5.08
N ARG A 97 6.81 21.11 4.37
CA ARG A 97 7.40 21.27 3.05
C ARG A 97 6.60 20.46 2.04
N ALA A 98 5.79 21.13 1.23
CA ALA A 98 4.87 20.49 0.29
C ALA A 98 5.59 19.82 -0.90
N ASN A 99 6.78 20.30 -1.27
CA ASN A 99 7.58 19.73 -2.37
C ASN A 99 9.04 19.58 -1.91
N TRP A 100 9.43 18.34 -1.65
CA TRP A 100 10.78 17.99 -1.20
C TRP A 100 11.84 18.37 -2.24
N ALA A 101 11.55 18.12 -3.52
CA ALA A 101 12.47 18.31 -4.65
C ALA A 101 12.76 19.77 -5.04
N THR A 102 12.57 20.74 -4.15
CA THR A 102 12.87 22.15 -4.42
C THR A 102 14.34 22.46 -4.12
N GLY A 103 15.08 23.02 -5.09
CA GLY A 103 16.49 23.40 -4.94
C GLY A 103 17.48 22.21 -5.03
N SER A 104 18.59 22.28 -4.28
CA SER A 104 19.68 21.28 -4.33
C SER A 104 19.37 19.94 -3.64
N TYR A 105 18.17 19.77 -3.10
CA TYR A 105 17.76 18.56 -2.37
C TYR A 105 16.65 17.87 -3.16
N PRO A 106 16.98 16.99 -4.13
CA PRO A 106 15.96 16.19 -4.79
C PRO A 106 15.22 15.33 -3.75
N GLY A 107 13.90 15.21 -3.86
CA GLY A 107 13.15 14.25 -3.05
C GLY A 107 13.73 12.86 -3.27
N PRO A 108 14.18 12.14 -2.23
CA PRO A 108 14.87 10.88 -2.43
C PRO A 108 13.90 9.86 -3.04
N THR A 109 14.31 9.29 -4.18
CA THR A 109 13.73 8.08 -4.75
C THR A 109 14.69 6.93 -4.52
N PHE A 110 14.17 5.82 -4.00
CA PHE A 110 14.99 4.68 -3.63
C PHE A 110 14.27 3.37 -3.93
N GLN A 111 15.08 2.35 -4.22
CA GLN A 111 14.62 1.03 -4.62
C GLN A 111 14.37 0.15 -3.38
N PRO A 112 13.55 -0.91 -3.50
CA PRO A 112 13.37 -1.88 -2.43
C PRO A 112 14.71 -2.38 -1.90
N THR A 113 14.80 -2.56 -0.57
CA THR A 113 15.98 -3.00 0.19
C THR A 113 17.17 -2.05 0.23
N THR A 114 17.12 -0.93 -0.52
CA THR A 114 18.19 0.06 -0.56
C THR A 114 18.02 1.16 0.50
N TRP A 115 19.13 1.81 0.84
CA TRP A 115 19.16 2.94 1.76
C TRP A 115 19.18 4.26 0.99
N ALA A 116 18.58 5.29 1.59
CA ALA A 116 18.55 6.64 1.06
C ALA A 116 18.76 7.66 2.17
N ASN A 117 19.29 8.83 1.82
CA ASN A 117 19.39 9.95 2.74
C ASN A 117 18.26 10.95 2.47
N ALA A 118 17.48 11.22 3.51
CA ALA A 118 16.43 12.21 3.56
C ALA A 118 16.90 13.41 4.39
N THR A 119 17.24 14.50 3.71
CA THR A 119 17.59 15.76 4.37
C THR A 119 16.34 16.59 4.65
N ILE A 120 16.14 16.91 5.93
CA ILE A 120 15.01 17.64 6.49
C ILE A 120 15.49 19.03 6.88
N LEU A 121 14.86 20.04 6.29
CA LEU A 121 15.17 21.45 6.49
C LEU A 121 14.01 22.13 7.23
N ILE A 122 14.33 22.98 8.20
CA ILE A 122 13.37 23.84 8.90
C ILE A 122 13.88 25.28 8.98
N SER A 123 12.99 26.21 9.34
CA SER A 123 13.34 27.62 9.60
C SER A 123 14.20 28.22 8.47
N SER A 124 15.31 28.89 8.81
CA SER A 124 16.21 29.56 7.85
C SER A 124 16.81 28.63 6.79
N ALA A 125 16.98 27.33 7.07
CA ALA A 125 17.50 26.37 6.10
C ALA A 125 16.44 25.99 5.04
N CYS A 126 15.16 26.09 5.38
CA CYS A 126 14.09 25.82 4.42
C CYS A 126 13.66 27.06 3.62
N SER A 127 13.99 28.25 4.11
CA SER A 127 13.68 29.53 3.44
C SER A 127 12.19 29.58 3.01
N ILE A 128 11.89 30.00 1.78
CA ILE A 128 10.53 30.08 1.22
C ILE A 128 9.88 28.72 0.91
N SER A 129 10.61 27.61 1.06
CA SER A 129 10.12 26.29 0.66
C SER A 129 9.28 25.61 1.74
N CYS A 130 9.32 26.11 2.98
CA CYS A 130 8.50 25.60 4.08
C CYS A 130 7.47 26.63 4.53
N THR A 131 6.30 26.15 4.94
CA THR A 131 5.31 26.91 5.68
C THR A 131 5.34 26.47 7.14
N SER A 132 5.28 27.42 8.08
CA SER A 132 5.19 27.12 9.51
C SER A 132 3.76 27.33 10.02
N SER A 133 3.28 26.41 10.86
CA SER A 133 2.08 26.54 11.66
C SER A 133 2.48 26.69 13.13
N GLY A 134 1.98 27.74 13.79
CA GLY A 134 2.40 28.11 15.15
C GLY A 134 3.67 28.95 15.17
N ASN A 135 4.50 28.77 16.20
CA ASN A 135 5.76 29.50 16.36
C ASN A 135 6.89 28.84 15.58
N ALA A 136 7.74 29.66 14.97
CA ALA A 136 8.96 29.19 14.34
C ALA A 136 9.90 28.58 15.39
N PHE A 137 10.49 27.42 15.08
CA PHE A 137 11.39 26.70 15.98
C PHE A 137 12.64 26.21 15.25
N VAL A 138 13.63 25.81 16.05
CA VAL A 138 14.87 25.17 15.60
C VAL A 138 15.08 23.91 16.43
N PHE A 139 15.84 22.95 15.89
CA PHE A 139 16.21 21.76 16.63
C PHE A 139 17.08 22.15 17.83
N GLN A 140 16.74 21.65 19.02
CA GLN A 140 17.42 21.88 20.29
C GLN A 140 17.77 20.53 20.90
N SER A 141 18.95 20.43 21.51
CA SER A 141 19.37 19.17 22.13
C SER A 141 18.52 18.86 23.37
N GLY A 142 18.23 17.59 23.59
CA GLY A 142 17.36 17.07 24.64
C GLY A 142 15.87 17.04 24.29
N TYR A 143 15.46 17.54 23.12
CA TYR A 143 14.05 17.61 22.73
C TYR A 143 13.68 16.63 21.60
N PRO A 144 12.49 16.00 21.68
CA PRO A 144 11.98 15.14 20.62
C PRO A 144 11.27 15.95 19.52
N TYR A 145 11.42 15.48 18.29
CA TYR A 145 10.79 16.01 17.09
C TYR A 145 10.16 14.86 16.31
N THR A 146 8.93 15.07 15.83
CA THR A 146 8.23 14.07 15.02
C THR A 146 8.31 14.47 13.56
N ILE A 147 8.90 13.61 12.74
CA ILE A 147 9.03 13.80 11.30
C ILE A 147 8.05 12.88 10.61
N ILE A 148 7.16 13.47 9.81
CA ILE A 148 6.18 12.73 9.00
C ILE A 148 6.60 12.92 7.55
N MET A 149 6.97 11.84 6.89
CA MET A 149 7.32 11.83 5.47
C MET A 149 6.15 11.28 4.68
N VAL A 150 5.85 11.92 3.54
CA VAL A 150 4.77 11.51 2.65
C VAL A 150 5.34 11.11 1.31
N THR A 151 4.93 9.95 0.82
CA THR A 151 5.37 9.41 -0.47
C THR A 151 4.54 9.97 -1.62
N ALA A 152 4.97 9.71 -2.86
CA ALA A 152 4.25 10.10 -4.07
C ALA A 152 2.86 9.44 -4.19
N THR A 153 2.67 8.28 -3.54
CA THR A 153 1.39 7.55 -3.45
C THR A 153 0.51 8.04 -2.29
N ASN A 154 0.98 9.03 -1.52
CA ASN A 154 0.36 9.60 -0.32
C ASN A 154 0.36 8.69 0.92
N GLU A 155 1.21 7.67 0.95
CA GLU A 155 1.49 6.94 2.20
C GLU A 155 2.32 7.81 3.15
N GLN A 156 2.07 7.67 4.44
CA GLN A 156 2.69 8.50 5.48
C GLN A 156 3.50 7.64 6.45
N PHE A 157 4.76 8.04 6.66
CA PHE A 157 5.68 7.40 7.60
C PHE A 157 6.09 8.39 8.67
N SER A 158 5.86 8.06 9.93
CA SER A 158 6.18 8.92 11.07
C SER A 158 7.33 8.35 11.88
N PHE A 159 8.32 9.20 12.16
CA PHE A 159 9.49 8.87 12.97
C PHE A 159 9.70 9.94 14.03
N MET A 160 9.93 9.52 15.26
CA MET A 160 10.36 10.41 16.33
C MET A 160 11.87 10.40 16.42
N ILE A 161 12.50 11.56 16.35
CA ILE A 161 13.94 11.73 16.52
C ILE A 161 14.23 12.73 17.64
N THR A 162 15.30 12.50 18.40
CA THR A 162 15.77 13.42 19.44
C THR A 162 17.13 13.98 19.05
N ARG A 163 17.34 15.28 19.32
CA ARG A 163 18.65 15.92 19.17
C ARG A 163 19.42 15.97 20.48
#